data_AF-A0A0F9R1K0-F1
#
_entry.id   AF-A0A0F9R1K0-F1
#
_cell.length_a   1.000
_cell.length_b   1.000
_cell.length_c   1.000
_cell.angle_alpha   90.00
_cell.angle_beta   90.00
_cell.angle_gamma   90.00
#
_symmetry.space_group_name_H-M   'P 1'
#
loop_
_entity.id
_entity.type
_entity.pdbx_description
1 polymer ?
#
loop_
_entity_poly.entity_id
_entity_poly.type
_entity_poly.pdbx_seq_one_letter_code
_entity_poly.pdbx_strand_id
1 'polypeptide(L)'
;MISENFKILDSNECSIYWDRKKNFFILEINRNQIDYYLIHEFGHVFLSKIIQYPYFIKFTSEIEKINQRIGNFFKKNPMADIEDLPKELREFRVIHDYSNGILDCFVNYNAFIKKQKYYNFYINYIKEILNSGKIGFRPGKLRILLPSYINFYLEFNYNILKKDRSQNQKIIEYFLNGLKNVIVNSKKFKLTQFDSLNKILDDYVKIKNSTDHEIIINFIQNILLKLTLWGEKILKEKLAIIFPI
;
A
#
# COMPACT_ATOMS: atom_id res chain seq x y z
N MET A 1 -26.19 9.11 1.65
CA MET A 1 -26.51 8.62 0.30
C MET A 1 -25.27 7.99 -0.31
N ILE A 2 -25.22 6.65 -0.39
CA ILE A 2 -24.13 5.85 -1.01
C ILE A 2 -24.61 5.25 -2.36
N SER A 3 -25.85 5.50 -2.77
CA SER A 3 -26.58 4.60 -3.68
C SER A 3 -26.34 4.74 -5.19
N GLU A 4 -25.58 5.72 -5.69
CA GLU A 4 -25.60 5.97 -7.14
C GLU A 4 -24.44 5.38 -7.94
N ASN A 5 -23.34 4.91 -7.33
CA ASN A 5 -22.17 4.42 -8.09
C ASN A 5 -21.48 3.20 -7.45
N PHE A 6 -22.23 2.19 -7.00
CA PHE A 6 -21.64 0.95 -6.49
C PHE A 6 -22.27 -0.31 -7.07
N LYS A 7 -21.40 -1.29 -7.34
CA LYS A 7 -21.78 -2.70 -7.50
C LYS A 7 -21.06 -3.51 -6.44
N ILE A 8 -21.82 -4.23 -5.61
CA ILE A 8 -21.27 -5.14 -4.60
C ILE A 8 -21.29 -6.56 -5.15
N LEU A 9 -20.18 -7.28 -5.02
CA LEU A 9 -20.01 -8.67 -5.42
C LEU A 9 -19.53 -9.48 -4.22
N ASP A 10 -20.06 -10.69 -4.05
CA ASP A 10 -19.50 -11.64 -3.08
C ASP A 10 -18.21 -12.23 -3.66
N SER A 11 -17.12 -12.27 -2.87
CA SER A 11 -15.85 -12.86 -3.28
C SER A 11 -15.08 -13.45 -2.09
N ASN A 12 -13.93 -14.09 -2.36
CA ASN A 12 -13.05 -14.65 -1.33
C ASN A 12 -12.09 -13.61 -0.72
N GLU A 13 -12.05 -12.39 -1.25
CA GLU A 13 -11.19 -11.29 -0.78
C GLU A 13 -12.02 -10.02 -0.62
N CYS A 14 -11.52 -9.02 0.14
CA CYS A 14 -12.05 -7.67 0.04
C CYS A 14 -11.17 -6.87 -0.91
N SER A 15 -11.80 -6.25 -1.92
CA SER A 15 -11.09 -5.46 -2.92
C SER A 15 -12.04 -4.45 -3.57
N ILE A 16 -11.47 -3.30 -3.93
CA ILE A 16 -12.22 -2.25 -4.63
C ILE A 16 -11.59 -1.85 -5.96
N TYR A 17 -12.46 -1.63 -6.95
CA TYR A 17 -12.09 -1.31 -8.32
C TYR A 17 -12.96 -0.16 -8.84
N TRP A 18 -12.43 0.61 -9.78
CA TRP A 18 -13.20 1.59 -10.55
C TRP A 18 -13.36 1.11 -11.98
N ASP A 19 -14.60 0.87 -12.36
CA ASP A 19 -14.95 0.60 -13.74
C ASP A 19 -15.06 1.93 -14.48
N ARG A 20 -13.97 2.34 -15.17
CA ARG A 20 -13.95 3.59 -15.95
C ARG A 20 -15.03 3.66 -17.00
N LYS A 21 -15.39 2.53 -17.63
CA LYS A 21 -16.38 2.50 -18.71
C LYS A 21 -17.78 2.73 -18.19
N LYS A 22 -18.07 2.22 -17.00
CA LYS A 22 -19.41 2.29 -16.39
C LYS A 22 -19.52 3.37 -15.31
N ASN A 23 -18.43 4.05 -14.99
CA ASN A 23 -18.36 5.16 -14.04
C ASN A 23 -18.86 4.80 -12.63
N PHE A 24 -18.55 3.59 -12.14
CA PHE A 24 -18.92 3.15 -10.79
C PHE A 24 -17.84 2.31 -10.10
N PHE A 25 -17.92 2.23 -8.77
CA PHE A 25 -17.05 1.40 -7.95
C PHE A 25 -17.59 -0.04 -7.86
N ILE A 26 -16.73 -1.02 -8.11
CA ILE A 26 -17.00 -2.42 -7.80
C ILE A 26 -16.34 -2.72 -6.46
N LEU A 27 -17.13 -3.18 -5.49
CA LEU A 27 -16.64 -3.65 -4.21
C LEU A 27 -16.87 -5.16 -4.14
N GLU A 28 -15.80 -5.91 -4.10
CA GLU A 28 -15.83 -7.33 -3.80
C GLU A 28 -15.67 -7.50 -2.28
N ILE A 29 -16.59 -8.24 -1.66
CA ILE A 29 -16.63 -8.42 -0.20
C ILE A 29 -16.55 -9.90 0.11
N ASN A 30 -15.57 -10.25 0.94
CA ASN A 30 -15.59 -11.49 1.70
C ASN A 30 -16.27 -11.25 3.05
N ARG A 31 -17.48 -11.79 3.22
CA ARG A 31 -18.29 -11.62 4.45
C ARG A 31 -17.66 -12.23 5.70
N ASN A 32 -16.64 -13.07 5.54
CA ASN A 32 -15.91 -13.69 6.64
C ASN A 32 -14.64 -12.90 7.03
N GLN A 33 -14.31 -11.80 6.35
CA GLN A 33 -13.15 -10.97 6.70
C GLN A 33 -13.42 -10.04 7.89
N ILE A 34 -12.33 -9.69 8.58
CA ILE A 34 -12.32 -8.78 9.73
C ILE A 34 -12.78 -7.38 9.28
N ASP A 35 -13.59 -6.70 10.12
CA ASP A 35 -14.15 -5.37 9.89
C ASP A 35 -13.13 -4.33 9.39
N TYR A 36 -11.87 -4.45 9.80
CA TYR A 36 -10.77 -3.62 9.30
C TYR A 36 -10.69 -3.62 7.77
N TYR A 37 -10.70 -4.78 7.12
CA TYR A 37 -10.51 -4.88 5.67
C TYR A 37 -11.67 -4.22 4.91
N LEU A 38 -12.89 -4.40 5.38
CA LEU A 38 -14.05 -3.76 4.77
C LEU A 38 -13.97 -2.24 4.88
N ILE A 39 -13.67 -1.72 6.08
CA ILE A 39 -13.54 -0.27 6.31
C ILE A 39 -12.36 0.29 5.50
N HIS A 40 -11.26 -0.46 5.39
CA HIS A 40 -10.09 -0.08 4.59
C HIS A 40 -10.44 0.07 3.11
N GLU A 41 -11.11 -0.90 2.50
CA GLU A 41 -11.51 -0.82 1.09
C GLU A 41 -12.53 0.32 0.85
N PHE A 42 -13.46 0.57 1.78
CA PHE A 42 -14.29 1.79 1.74
C PHE A 42 -13.49 3.08 1.91
N GLY A 43 -12.38 3.02 2.65
CA GLY A 43 -11.45 4.12 2.84
C GLY A 43 -10.81 4.59 1.53
N HIS A 44 -10.55 3.71 0.57
CA HIS A 44 -10.12 4.10 -0.78
C HIS A 44 -11.16 4.95 -1.51
N VAL A 45 -12.45 4.57 -1.44
CA VAL A 45 -13.54 5.41 -2.01
C VAL A 45 -13.55 6.77 -1.33
N PHE A 46 -13.50 6.77 0.00
CA PHE A 46 -13.57 7.98 0.78
C PHE A 46 -12.43 8.93 0.44
N LEU A 47 -11.20 8.41 0.37
CA LEU A 47 -10.03 9.16 -0.04
C LEU A 47 -10.20 9.70 -1.47
N SER A 48 -10.54 8.84 -2.44
CA SER A 48 -10.78 9.21 -3.84
C SER A 48 -11.79 10.35 -3.99
N LYS A 49 -12.85 10.35 -3.17
CA LYS A 49 -13.86 11.42 -3.15
C LYS A 49 -13.34 12.71 -2.53
N ILE A 50 -12.56 12.64 -1.44
CA ILE A 50 -11.98 13.83 -0.81
C ILE A 50 -11.04 14.56 -1.77
N ILE A 51 -10.19 13.80 -2.46
CA ILE A 51 -9.18 14.35 -3.39
C ILE A 51 -9.75 14.60 -4.78
N GLN A 52 -11.01 14.25 -5.02
CA GLN A 52 -11.70 14.34 -6.31
C GLN A 52 -10.95 13.65 -7.47
N TYR A 53 -10.32 12.52 -7.18
CA TYR A 53 -9.49 11.80 -8.12
C TYR A 53 -9.74 10.28 -7.99
N PRO A 54 -10.50 9.68 -8.92
CA PRO A 54 -11.04 8.32 -8.77
C PRO A 54 -9.98 7.22 -8.87
N TYR A 55 -8.73 7.56 -9.22
CA TYR A 55 -7.65 6.60 -9.40
C TYR A 55 -6.87 6.28 -8.10
N PHE A 56 -7.26 6.86 -6.96
CA PHE A 56 -6.71 6.51 -5.63
C PHE A 56 -7.45 5.32 -5.01
N ILE A 57 -7.46 4.26 -5.78
CA ILE A 57 -8.05 2.97 -5.48
C ILE A 57 -7.07 1.88 -5.88
N LYS A 58 -7.31 0.67 -5.39
CA LYS A 58 -6.46 -0.48 -5.64
C LYS A 58 -6.30 -0.80 -7.13
N PHE A 59 -7.39 -0.71 -7.91
CA PHE A 59 -7.41 -1.14 -9.31
C PHE A 59 -8.29 -0.25 -10.21
N THR A 60 -7.73 0.12 -11.37
CA THR A 60 -8.45 0.74 -12.49
C THR A 60 -8.61 -0.27 -13.63
N SER A 61 -9.44 0.00 -14.64
CA SER A 61 -9.63 -0.91 -15.79
C SER A 61 -8.33 -1.28 -16.52
N GLU A 62 -7.34 -0.41 -16.54
CA GLU A 62 -6.05 -0.60 -17.17
C GLU A 62 -5.16 -1.49 -16.32
N ILE A 63 -5.15 -1.25 -15.00
CA ILE A 63 -4.46 -2.12 -14.03
C ILE A 63 -5.07 -3.51 -14.08
N GLU A 64 -6.40 -3.62 -14.19
CA GLU A 64 -7.11 -4.89 -14.30
C GLU A 64 -6.69 -5.69 -15.53
N LYS A 65 -6.56 -5.06 -16.71
CA LYS A 65 -6.02 -5.74 -17.91
C LYS A 65 -4.60 -6.27 -17.68
N ILE A 66 -3.75 -5.53 -16.98
CA ILE A 66 -2.39 -5.97 -16.67
C ILE A 66 -2.42 -7.14 -15.66
N ASN A 67 -3.27 -7.06 -14.64
CA ASN A 67 -3.47 -8.15 -13.69
C ASN A 67 -4.02 -9.41 -14.34
N GLN A 68 -4.91 -9.29 -15.33
CA GLN A 68 -5.36 -10.44 -16.11
C GLN A 68 -4.22 -11.09 -16.90
N ARG A 69 -3.30 -10.29 -17.48
CA ARG A 69 -2.09 -10.81 -18.14
C ARG A 69 -1.19 -11.55 -17.14
N ILE A 70 -0.99 -10.99 -15.95
CA ILE A 70 -0.21 -11.61 -14.86
C ILE A 70 -0.88 -12.92 -14.39
N GLY A 71 -2.18 -12.91 -14.16
CA GLY A 71 -2.95 -14.09 -13.76
C GLY A 71 -2.92 -15.20 -14.82
N ASN A 72 -3.04 -14.84 -16.10
CA ASN A 72 -2.90 -15.80 -17.20
C ASN A 72 -1.48 -16.39 -17.29
N PHE A 73 -0.45 -15.61 -16.96
CA PHE A 73 0.91 -16.12 -16.88
C PHE A 73 1.06 -17.20 -15.80
N PHE A 74 0.59 -16.93 -14.57
CA PHE A 74 0.67 -17.91 -13.48
C PHE A 74 -0.22 -19.13 -13.70
N LYS A 75 -1.39 -18.98 -14.34
CA LYS A 75 -2.22 -20.13 -14.75
C LYS A 75 -1.48 -21.07 -15.71
N LYS A 76 -0.65 -20.52 -16.61
CA LYS A 76 0.18 -21.31 -17.52
C LYS A 76 1.45 -21.85 -16.87
N ASN A 77 1.91 -21.21 -15.79
CA ASN A 77 3.17 -21.52 -15.10
C ASN A 77 2.93 -21.59 -13.58
N PRO A 78 2.29 -22.64 -13.06
CA PRO A 78 1.84 -22.68 -11.65
C PRO A 78 2.99 -22.68 -10.62
N MET A 79 4.21 -22.99 -11.05
CA MET A 79 5.41 -22.96 -10.20
C MET A 79 6.23 -21.67 -10.34
N ALA A 80 5.82 -20.77 -11.24
CA ALA A 80 6.51 -19.50 -11.43
C ALA A 80 6.27 -18.57 -10.23
N ASP A 81 7.30 -17.80 -9.86
CA ASP A 81 7.21 -16.68 -8.95
C ASP A 81 7.22 -15.35 -9.76
N ILE A 82 7.00 -14.22 -9.10
CA ILE A 82 7.04 -12.87 -9.68
C ILE A 82 8.36 -12.59 -10.43
N GLU A 83 9.48 -13.23 -10.07
CA GLU A 83 10.75 -13.06 -10.80
C GLU A 83 10.69 -13.62 -12.23
N ASP A 84 9.86 -14.63 -12.45
CA ASP A 84 9.72 -15.31 -13.74
C ASP A 84 8.79 -14.54 -14.70
N LEU A 85 8.08 -13.53 -14.20
CA LEU A 85 7.26 -12.67 -15.05
C LEU A 85 8.13 -11.98 -16.12
N PRO A 86 7.59 -11.76 -17.33
CA PRO A 86 8.18 -10.84 -18.29
C PRO A 86 8.56 -9.53 -17.62
N LYS A 87 9.77 -9.02 -17.90
CA LYS A 87 10.37 -7.87 -17.20
C LYS A 87 9.39 -6.71 -17.01
N GLU A 88 8.67 -6.35 -18.08
CA GLU A 88 7.69 -5.26 -18.06
C GLU A 88 6.55 -5.50 -17.04
N LEU A 89 6.01 -6.72 -16.99
CA LEU A 89 4.95 -7.10 -16.05
C LEU A 89 5.47 -7.16 -14.62
N ARG A 90 6.70 -7.65 -14.43
CA ARG A 90 7.37 -7.65 -13.13
C ARG A 90 7.58 -6.24 -12.60
N GLU A 91 8.13 -5.35 -13.42
CA GLU A 91 8.36 -3.94 -13.05
C GLU A 91 7.05 -3.24 -12.70
N PHE A 92 6.01 -3.39 -13.54
CA PHE A 92 4.69 -2.84 -13.23
C PHE A 92 4.15 -3.39 -11.92
N ARG A 93 4.17 -4.71 -11.72
CA ARG A 93 3.62 -5.35 -10.52
C ARG A 93 4.28 -4.82 -9.26
N VAL A 94 5.62 -4.77 -9.25
CA VAL A 94 6.35 -4.31 -8.07
C VAL A 94 6.09 -2.81 -7.82
N ILE A 95 6.12 -1.96 -8.85
CA ILE A 95 5.82 -0.52 -8.68
C ILE A 95 4.39 -0.30 -8.16
N HIS A 96 3.42 -1.05 -8.69
CA HIS A 96 2.03 -1.01 -8.25
C HIS A 96 1.88 -1.45 -6.79
N ASP A 97 2.48 -2.58 -6.40
CA ASP A 97 2.42 -3.08 -5.02
C ASP A 97 3.00 -2.07 -4.00
N TYR A 98 4.14 -1.42 -4.33
CA TYR A 98 4.70 -0.38 -3.46
C TYR A 98 3.81 0.87 -3.40
N SER A 99 3.31 1.32 -4.56
CA SER A 99 2.47 2.51 -4.64
C SER A 99 1.17 2.31 -3.86
N ASN A 100 0.56 1.13 -3.97
CA ASN A 100 -0.64 0.79 -3.22
C ASN A 100 -0.37 0.74 -1.73
N GLY A 101 0.72 0.10 -1.28
CA GLY A 101 1.08 0.08 0.15
C GLY A 101 1.25 1.47 0.77
N ILE A 102 1.86 2.41 0.04
CA ILE A 102 1.98 3.80 0.48
C ILE A 102 0.61 4.49 0.49
N LEU A 103 -0.21 4.27 -0.55
CA LEU A 103 -1.57 4.81 -0.64
C LEU A 103 -2.46 4.30 0.52
N ASP A 104 -2.34 3.03 0.88
CA ASP A 104 -3.04 2.39 2.00
C ASP A 104 -2.79 3.13 3.32
N CYS A 105 -1.62 3.75 3.50
CA CYS A 105 -1.33 4.57 4.67
C CYS A 105 -2.19 5.86 4.69
N PHE A 106 -2.40 6.51 3.54
CA PHE A 106 -3.30 7.67 3.44
C PHE A 106 -4.75 7.27 3.66
N VAL A 107 -5.14 6.10 3.15
CA VAL A 107 -6.46 5.51 3.37
C VAL A 107 -6.67 5.26 4.86
N ASN A 108 -5.73 4.60 5.53
CA ASN A 108 -5.83 4.27 6.94
C ASN A 108 -5.90 5.52 7.81
N TYR A 109 -5.09 6.53 7.49
CA TYR A 109 -5.17 7.82 8.14
C TYR A 109 -6.56 8.47 8.03
N ASN A 110 -7.12 8.54 6.82
CA ASN A 110 -8.41 9.18 6.59
C ASN A 110 -9.60 8.36 7.10
N ALA A 111 -9.54 7.04 7.01
CA ALA A 111 -10.63 6.13 7.35
C ALA A 111 -10.69 5.78 8.85
N PHE A 112 -9.54 5.70 9.54
CA PHE A 112 -9.50 5.26 10.94
C PHE A 112 -9.06 6.36 11.91
N ILE A 113 -8.10 7.19 11.52
CA ILE A 113 -7.50 8.19 12.43
C ILE A 113 -8.32 9.47 12.45
N LYS A 114 -8.62 10.01 11.27
CA LYS A 114 -9.49 11.19 11.13
C LYS A 114 -10.94 10.86 11.52
N LYS A 115 -11.38 9.63 11.26
CA LYS A 115 -12.70 9.11 11.64
C LYS A 115 -12.58 8.16 12.83
N GLN A 116 -12.24 8.72 13.99
CA GLN A 116 -11.95 7.99 15.25
C GLN A 116 -12.97 6.89 15.62
N LYS A 117 -14.21 6.97 15.15
CA LYS A 117 -15.25 5.92 15.31
C LYS A 117 -14.75 4.52 14.92
N TYR A 118 -13.86 4.41 13.93
CA TYR A 118 -13.36 3.12 13.43
C TYR A 118 -11.98 2.74 13.97
N TYR A 119 -11.36 3.60 14.78
CA TYR A 119 -9.98 3.43 15.23
C TYR A 119 -9.73 2.11 15.95
N ASN A 120 -10.70 1.60 16.71
CA ASN A 120 -10.57 0.35 17.45
C ASN A 120 -10.33 -0.86 16.52
N PHE A 121 -10.96 -0.90 15.34
CA PHE A 121 -10.71 -1.95 14.35
C PHE A 121 -9.27 -1.89 13.83
N TYR A 122 -8.79 -0.69 13.53
CA TYR A 122 -7.43 -0.47 13.07
C TYR A 122 -6.38 -0.81 14.13
N ILE A 123 -6.52 -0.33 15.37
CA ILE A 123 -5.52 -0.62 16.41
C ILE A 123 -5.51 -2.10 16.81
N ASN A 124 -6.63 -2.80 16.72
CA ASN A 124 -6.67 -4.26 16.92
C ASN A 124 -5.89 -4.98 15.83
N TYR A 125 -6.10 -4.61 14.55
CA TYR A 125 -5.30 -5.13 13.44
C TYR A 125 -3.79 -4.87 13.61
N ILE A 126 -3.41 -3.66 14.02
CA ILE A 126 -2.01 -3.32 14.30
C ILE A 126 -1.45 -4.16 15.45
N LYS A 127 -2.21 -4.36 16.52
CA LYS A 127 -1.80 -5.23 17.63
C LYS A 127 -1.63 -6.67 17.19
N GLU A 128 -2.49 -7.20 16.32
CA GLU A 128 -2.31 -8.53 15.74
C GLU A 128 -1.00 -8.63 14.95
N ILE A 129 -0.67 -7.63 14.12
CA ILE A 129 0.61 -7.58 13.41
C ILE A 129 1.78 -7.60 14.40
N LEU A 130 1.77 -6.72 15.41
CA LEU A 130 2.85 -6.60 16.39
C LEU A 130 2.99 -7.87 17.25
N ASN A 131 1.86 -8.48 17.66
CA ASN A 131 1.83 -9.68 18.49
C ASN A 131 2.10 -10.96 17.71
N SER A 132 1.87 -10.97 16.40
CA SER A 132 2.12 -12.15 15.58
C SER A 132 3.56 -12.63 15.70
N GLY A 133 4.51 -11.73 16.04
CA GLY A 133 5.87 -12.03 16.52
C GLY A 133 6.74 -12.88 15.59
N LYS A 134 6.17 -13.30 14.46
CA LYS A 134 6.61 -14.32 13.53
C LYS A 134 6.38 -13.84 12.10
N ILE A 135 6.61 -12.56 11.83
CA ILE A 135 7.15 -12.28 10.50
C ILE A 135 8.55 -12.87 10.56
N GLY A 136 8.65 -14.16 10.26
CA GLY A 136 9.90 -14.79 9.94
C GLY A 136 10.40 -14.03 8.72
N PHE A 137 11.22 -13.01 8.97
CA PHE A 137 11.83 -12.17 7.96
C PHE A 137 12.81 -13.07 7.22
N ARG A 138 12.30 -13.96 6.37
CA ARG A 138 13.10 -14.92 5.64
C ARG A 138 14.00 -14.10 4.73
N PRO A 139 15.33 -14.18 4.92
CA PRO A 139 16.27 -13.50 4.03
C PRO A 139 16.00 -13.99 2.60
N GLY A 140 15.83 -13.08 1.66
CA GLY A 140 15.76 -13.44 0.23
C GLY A 140 14.71 -12.70 -0.59
N LYS A 141 13.64 -12.15 0.01
CA LYS A 141 12.61 -11.41 -0.75
C LYS A 141 12.61 -9.93 -0.40
N LEU A 142 13.68 -9.21 -0.76
CA LEU A 142 13.80 -7.75 -0.57
C LEU A 142 12.56 -7.00 -1.07
N ARG A 143 11.97 -7.46 -2.19
CA ARG A 143 10.73 -6.92 -2.77
C ARG A 143 9.50 -7.00 -1.85
N ILE A 144 9.51 -7.87 -0.83
CA ILE A 144 8.46 -7.97 0.20
C ILE A 144 8.86 -7.17 1.43
N LEU A 145 10.14 -7.27 1.82
CA LEU A 145 10.65 -6.65 3.05
C LEU A 145 10.66 -5.13 2.96
N LEU A 146 11.06 -4.56 1.82
CA LEU A 146 11.19 -3.11 1.66
C LEU A 146 9.83 -2.37 1.61
N PRO A 147 8.79 -2.84 0.89
CA PRO A 147 7.44 -2.29 1.03
C PRO A 147 6.91 -2.42 2.45
N SER A 148 7.11 -3.59 3.06
CA SER A 148 6.69 -3.81 4.46
C SER A 148 7.34 -2.78 5.38
N TYR A 149 8.64 -2.52 5.24
CA TYR A 149 9.31 -1.49 6.02
C TYR A 149 8.69 -0.10 5.79
N ILE A 150 8.49 0.29 4.54
CA ILE A 150 7.90 1.59 4.19
C ILE A 150 6.51 1.73 4.82
N ASN A 151 5.63 0.75 4.61
CA ASN A 151 4.27 0.77 5.13
C ASN A 151 4.27 0.82 6.66
N PHE A 152 4.98 -0.09 7.32
CA PHE A 152 5.01 -0.12 8.79
C PHE A 152 5.69 1.11 9.39
N TYR A 153 6.68 1.71 8.71
CA TYR A 153 7.25 2.97 9.15
C TYR A 153 6.19 4.08 9.16
N LEU A 154 5.42 4.21 8.08
CA LEU A 154 4.36 5.20 7.99
C LEU A 154 3.24 4.93 8.99
N GLU A 155 2.77 3.69 9.07
CA GLU A 155 1.68 3.30 9.95
C GLU A 155 2.04 3.52 11.42
N PHE A 156 3.17 2.98 11.87
CA PHE A 156 3.54 2.98 13.27
C PHE A 156 3.96 4.36 13.77
N ASN A 157 4.64 5.15 12.93
CA ASN A 157 5.08 6.48 13.34
C ASN A 157 3.97 7.53 13.22
N TYR A 158 3.04 7.42 12.27
CA TYR A 158 2.14 8.52 11.93
C TYR A 158 0.65 8.22 11.96
N ASN A 159 0.26 6.95 11.87
CA ASN A 159 -1.14 6.53 11.87
C ASN A 159 -1.55 5.79 13.14
N ILE A 160 -0.68 5.57 14.12
CA ILE A 160 -1.10 5.16 15.47
C ILE A 160 -1.27 6.41 16.34
N LEU A 161 -2.36 6.50 17.11
CA LEU A 161 -2.53 7.60 18.06
C LEU A 161 -1.41 7.59 19.10
N LYS A 162 -0.96 8.77 19.51
CA LYS A 162 0.20 8.94 20.42
C LYS A 162 0.11 8.03 21.67
N LYS A 163 -1.08 7.90 22.27
CA LYS A 163 -1.30 7.06 23.46
C LYS A 163 -0.96 5.59 23.20
N ASP A 164 -1.42 5.02 22.09
CA ASP A 164 -1.25 3.61 21.77
C ASP A 164 0.15 3.35 21.23
N ARG A 165 0.72 4.32 20.49
CA ARG A 165 2.12 4.28 20.05
C ARG A 165 3.06 4.24 21.24
N SER A 166 2.86 5.10 22.23
CA SER A 166 3.66 5.11 23.46
C SER A 166 3.60 3.78 24.22
N GLN A 167 2.44 3.13 24.27
CA GLN A 167 2.29 1.80 24.91
C GLN A 167 3.05 0.69 24.15
N ASN A 168 3.17 0.80 22.83
CA ASN A 168 3.78 -0.21 21.97
C ASN A 168 5.18 0.16 21.47
N GLN A 169 5.76 1.27 21.95
CA GLN A 169 6.97 1.87 21.39
C GLN A 169 8.14 0.88 21.26
N LYS A 170 8.42 0.11 22.32
CA LYS A 170 9.50 -0.88 22.32
C LYS A 170 9.29 -1.98 21.26
N ILE A 171 8.05 -2.42 21.07
CA ILE A 171 7.71 -3.49 20.11
C ILE A 171 7.82 -2.94 18.68
N ILE A 172 7.32 -1.73 18.45
CA ILE A 172 7.43 -1.00 17.18
C ILE A 172 8.90 -0.83 16.78
N GLU A 173 9.73 -0.33 17.70
CA GLU A 173 11.17 -0.14 17.47
C GLU A 173 11.87 -1.45 17.16
N TYR A 174 11.61 -2.49 17.96
CA TYR A 174 12.15 -3.83 17.73
C TYR A 174 11.79 -4.34 16.33
N PHE A 175 10.53 -4.19 15.94
CA PHE A 175 10.01 -4.65 14.66
C PHE A 175 10.64 -3.90 13.46
N LEU A 176 10.66 -2.56 13.49
CA LEU A 176 11.24 -1.75 12.42
C LEU A 176 12.75 -1.95 12.31
N ASN A 177 13.46 -2.07 13.43
CA ASN A 177 14.89 -2.35 13.44
C ASN A 177 15.19 -3.77 12.93
N GLY A 178 14.34 -4.75 13.26
CA GLY A 178 14.42 -6.11 12.72
C GLY A 178 14.34 -6.12 11.20
N LEU A 179 13.32 -5.46 10.62
CA LEU A 179 13.17 -5.31 9.18
C LEU A 179 14.37 -4.60 8.54
N LYS A 180 14.80 -3.47 9.11
CA LYS A 180 15.96 -2.70 8.64
C LYS A 180 17.20 -3.58 8.58
N ASN A 181 17.48 -4.33 9.65
CA ASN A 181 18.66 -5.20 9.73
C ASN A 181 18.64 -6.32 8.69
N VAL A 182 17.50 -6.97 8.48
CA VAL A 182 17.37 -8.02 7.45
C VAL A 182 17.57 -7.46 6.04
N ILE A 183 17.01 -6.28 5.77
CA ILE A 183 17.18 -5.60 4.48
C ILE A 183 18.63 -5.21 4.26
N VAL A 184 19.31 -4.62 5.25
CA VAL A 184 20.73 -4.23 5.15
C VAL A 184 21.63 -5.45 4.95
N ASN A 185 21.36 -6.54 5.68
CA ASN A 185 22.13 -7.79 5.56
C ASN A 185 21.97 -8.47 4.20
N SER A 186 20.95 -8.12 3.40
CA SER A 186 20.86 -8.57 2.01
C SER A 186 21.93 -7.98 1.09
N LYS A 187 22.70 -6.99 1.55
CA LYS A 187 23.73 -6.22 0.80
C LYS A 187 23.22 -5.48 -0.44
N LYS A 188 21.91 -5.51 -0.71
CA LYS A 188 21.27 -4.80 -1.83
C LYS A 188 20.80 -3.38 -1.45
N PHE A 189 20.77 -3.06 -0.15
CA PHE A 189 20.30 -1.76 0.34
C PHE A 189 21.15 -1.33 1.54
N LYS A 190 21.74 -0.14 1.48
CA LYS A 190 22.71 0.37 2.47
C LYS A 190 22.00 1.13 3.60
N LEU A 191 22.65 1.23 4.76
CA LEU A 191 22.17 2.03 5.90
C LEU A 191 21.94 3.51 5.53
N THR A 192 22.85 4.12 4.77
CA THR A 192 22.70 5.52 4.33
C THR A 192 21.50 5.73 3.39
N GLN A 193 21.08 4.68 2.66
CA GLN A 193 19.86 4.73 1.86
C GLN A 193 18.62 4.72 2.76
N PHE A 194 18.63 4.00 3.88
CA PHE A 194 17.56 4.08 4.89
C PHE A 194 17.44 5.46 5.51
N ASP A 195 18.55 6.07 5.91
CA ASP A 195 18.47 7.39 6.57
C ASP A 195 17.89 8.43 5.61
N SER A 196 18.25 8.35 4.32
CA SER A 196 17.67 9.20 3.30
C SER A 196 16.22 8.85 2.97
N LEU A 197 15.83 7.57 3.02
CA LEU A 197 14.45 7.12 2.83
C LEU A 197 13.57 7.62 3.98
N ASN A 198 14.02 7.46 5.22
CA ASN A 198 13.30 7.88 6.42
C ASN A 198 13.03 9.39 6.42
N LYS A 199 13.99 10.21 5.99
CA LYS A 199 13.76 11.65 5.81
C LYS A 199 12.60 11.96 4.85
N ILE A 200 12.48 11.20 3.76
CA ILE A 200 11.35 11.35 2.83
C ILE A 200 10.07 10.86 3.50
N LEU A 201 10.09 9.69 4.16
CA LEU A 201 8.92 9.15 4.87
C LEU A 201 8.43 10.10 5.97
N ASP A 202 9.33 10.85 6.61
CA ASP A 202 8.98 11.83 7.64
C ASP A 202 8.16 13.00 7.08
N ASP A 203 8.29 13.31 5.77
CA ASP A 203 7.46 14.33 5.11
C ASP A 203 5.98 13.92 5.05
N TYR A 204 5.66 12.63 5.28
CA TYR A 204 4.28 12.16 5.38
C TYR A 204 3.44 12.98 6.36
N VAL A 205 4.04 13.45 7.48
CA VAL A 205 3.32 14.26 8.47
C VAL A 205 2.76 15.56 7.88
N LYS A 206 3.43 16.12 6.88
CA LYS A 206 3.06 17.38 6.21
C LYS A 206 1.96 17.17 5.19
N ILE A 207 1.89 15.98 4.60
CA ILE A 207 1.04 15.71 3.42
C ILE A 207 -0.13 14.76 3.68
N LYS A 208 -0.18 14.04 4.80
CA LYS A 208 -1.23 13.03 5.05
C LYS A 208 -2.66 13.59 5.08
N ASN A 209 -2.80 14.91 5.25
CA ASN A 209 -4.07 15.64 5.18
C ASN A 209 -4.32 16.31 3.82
N SER A 210 -3.41 16.15 2.84
CA SER A 210 -3.54 16.77 1.53
C SER A 210 -4.81 16.29 0.84
N THR A 211 -5.50 17.24 0.21
CA THR A 211 -6.58 16.95 -0.73
C THR A 211 -6.12 17.04 -2.19
N ASP A 212 -4.87 17.46 -2.40
CA ASP A 212 -4.24 17.53 -3.71
C ASP A 212 -3.59 16.18 -4.04
N HIS A 213 -4.07 15.54 -5.10
CA HIS A 213 -3.61 14.23 -5.55
C HIS A 213 -2.18 14.30 -6.11
N GLU A 214 -1.77 15.41 -6.73
CA GLU A 214 -0.42 15.58 -7.28
C GLU A 214 0.62 15.57 -6.15
N ILE A 215 0.32 16.21 -5.01
CA ILE A 215 1.20 16.19 -3.82
C ILE A 215 1.41 14.76 -3.33
N ILE A 216 0.35 13.95 -3.29
CA ILE A 216 0.44 12.56 -2.82
C ILE A 216 1.18 11.67 -3.84
N ILE A 217 0.90 11.82 -5.13
CA ILE A 217 1.61 11.10 -6.20
C ILE A 217 3.10 11.45 -6.18
N ASN A 218 3.44 12.73 -6.05
CA ASN A 218 4.83 13.19 -5.96
C ASN A 218 5.55 12.61 -4.74
N PHE A 219 4.87 12.49 -3.60
CA PHE A 219 5.41 11.81 -2.43
C PHE A 219 5.71 10.33 -2.69
N ILE A 220 4.76 9.60 -3.28
CA ILE A 220 4.95 8.20 -3.68
C ILE A 220 6.14 8.09 -4.64
N GLN A 221 6.19 8.92 -5.68
CA GLN A 221 7.28 8.94 -6.64
C GLN A 221 8.64 9.20 -5.97
N ASN A 222 8.73 10.16 -5.05
CA ASN A 222 9.96 10.49 -4.34
C ASN A 222 10.47 9.31 -3.49
N ILE A 223 9.56 8.59 -2.83
CA ILE A 223 9.91 7.35 -2.12
C ILE A 223 10.49 6.32 -3.10
N LEU A 224 9.80 6.05 -4.21
CA LEU A 224 10.19 5.01 -5.17
C LEU A 224 11.51 5.34 -5.89
N LEU A 225 11.75 6.60 -6.26
CA LEU A 225 13.02 7.06 -6.82
C LEU A 225 14.18 6.82 -5.84
N LYS A 226 13.95 7.01 -4.53
CA LYS A 226 14.97 6.81 -3.50
C LYS A 226 15.44 5.36 -3.41
N LEU A 227 14.58 4.40 -3.79
CA LEU A 227 14.92 2.98 -3.73
C LEU A 227 15.92 2.58 -4.82
N THR A 228 16.08 3.40 -5.87
CA THR A 228 17.03 3.17 -6.98
C THR A 228 16.88 1.81 -7.67
N LEU A 229 15.68 1.21 -7.59
CA LEU A 229 15.38 -0.10 -8.18
C LEU A 229 15.05 0.00 -9.67
N TRP A 230 14.59 1.16 -10.11
CA TRP A 230 14.17 1.44 -11.48
C TRP A 230 14.78 2.74 -11.97
N GLY A 231 15.00 2.85 -13.28
CA GLY A 231 15.29 4.14 -13.90
C GLY A 231 14.08 5.07 -13.79
N GLU A 232 14.34 6.37 -13.62
CA GLU A 232 13.29 7.40 -13.47
C GLU A 232 12.25 7.34 -14.58
N LYS A 233 12.69 7.12 -15.83
CA LYS A 233 11.80 6.97 -16.99
C LYS A 233 10.79 5.82 -16.80
N ILE A 234 11.27 4.64 -16.42
CA ILE A 234 10.41 3.45 -16.20
C ILE A 234 9.43 3.74 -15.07
N LEU A 235 9.90 4.33 -13.97
CA LEU A 235 9.05 4.66 -12.84
C LEU A 235 7.92 5.62 -13.25
N LYS A 236 8.25 6.72 -13.94
CA LYS A 236 7.26 7.70 -14.42
C LYS A 236 6.25 7.05 -15.38
N GLU A 237 6.72 6.25 -16.33
CA GLU A 237 5.85 5.52 -17.26
C GLU A 237 4.86 4.60 -16.52
N LYS A 238 5.31 3.84 -15.50
CA LYS A 238 4.41 2.94 -14.76
C LYS A 238 3.49 3.70 -13.80
N LEU A 239 3.97 4.78 -13.16
CA LEU A 239 3.12 5.63 -12.32
C LEU A 239 2.02 6.32 -13.12
N ALA A 240 2.27 6.74 -14.36
CA ALA A 240 1.23 7.31 -15.23
C ALA A 240 0.11 6.31 -15.59
N ILE A 241 0.38 5.00 -15.52
CA ILE A 241 -0.64 3.96 -15.68
C ILE A 241 -1.45 3.80 -14.39
N ILE A 242 -0.79 3.86 -13.23
CA ILE A 242 -1.40 3.67 -11.92
C ILE A 242 -2.25 4.90 -11.54
N PHE A 243 -1.68 6.09 -11.69
CA PHE A 243 -2.25 7.40 -11.41
C PHE A 243 -2.23 8.26 -12.69
N PRO A 244 -3.18 8.05 -13.63
CA PRO A 244 -3.22 8.86 -14.84
C PRO A 244 -3.72 10.28 -14.53
N ILE A 245 -2.86 11.26 -14.80
CA ILE A 245 -3.18 12.68 -14.70
C ILE A 245 -3.82 13.13 -16.02
#